data_AF-A0A8T4ZAF9-F1
#
_entry.id   AF-A0A8T4ZAF9-F1
#
_cell.length_a   1.000
_cell.length_b   1.000
_cell.length_c   1.000
_cell.angle_alpha   90.00
_cell.angle_beta   90.00
_cell.angle_gamma   90.00
#
_symmetry.space_group_name_H-M   'P 1'
#
loop_
_entity.id
_entity.type
_entity.pdbx_description
1 polymer ?
#
loop_
_entity_poly.entity_id
_entity_poly.type
_entity_poly.pdbx_seq_one_letter_code
_entity_poly.pdbx_strand_id
1 'polypeptide(L)'
;DLEERILSVFEGRKPDLMPWFADLTYWYRAMGYRRCLPIKYSGVNGRIRLYRELGCGAHEELCTLPGRIKHYGVKRLSSSEEFRDGTILYEEDYETPLGSLVSIRKFLPSSVSTAYVKYPVSTAQDLKALR
;
A
#
# COMPACT_ATOMS: atom_id res chain seq x y z
N ASP A 1 22.65 2.33 -19.20
CA ASP A 1 21.84 1.30 -18.48
C ASP A 1 20.90 1.98 -17.48
N LEU A 2 19.76 1.38 -17.04
CA LEU A 2 18.89 1.99 -16.02
C LEU A 2 19.63 2.11 -14.68
N GLU A 3 20.41 1.09 -14.32
CA GLU A 3 21.22 1.09 -13.09
C GLU A 3 22.23 2.24 -13.10
N GLU A 4 22.98 2.38 -14.19
CA GLU A 4 23.95 3.47 -14.40
C GLU A 4 23.30 4.86 -14.30
N ARG A 5 22.09 5.03 -14.83
CA ARG A 5 21.34 6.29 -14.74
C ARG A 5 20.94 6.61 -13.30
N ILE A 6 20.48 5.60 -12.55
CA ILE A 6 20.12 5.75 -11.15
C ILE A 6 21.36 6.12 -10.32
N LEU A 7 22.46 5.39 -10.50
CA LEU A 7 23.72 5.66 -9.80
C LEU A 7 24.27 7.05 -10.14
N SER A 8 24.17 7.48 -11.39
CA SER A 8 24.57 8.84 -11.80
C SER A 8 23.85 9.91 -10.99
N VAL A 9 22.53 9.77 -10.76
CA VAL A 9 21.77 10.71 -9.93
C VAL A 9 22.28 10.73 -8.48
N PHE A 10 22.50 9.56 -7.88
CA PHE A 10 23.02 9.48 -6.50
C PHE A 10 24.45 10.01 -6.35
N GLU A 11 25.24 9.96 -7.41
CA GLU A 11 26.60 10.51 -7.47
C GLU A 11 26.63 12.02 -7.84
N GLY A 12 25.47 12.66 -8.04
CA GLY A 12 25.37 14.07 -8.46
C GLY A 12 25.75 14.32 -9.92
N ARG A 13 25.87 13.27 -10.74
CA ARG A 13 26.08 13.35 -12.19
C ARG A 13 24.73 13.50 -12.91
N LYS A 14 24.75 14.14 -14.09
CA LYS A 14 23.56 14.25 -14.95
C LYS A 14 23.44 12.98 -15.82
N PRO A 15 22.38 12.18 -15.70
CA PRO A 15 22.18 11.03 -16.56
C PRO A 15 21.83 11.48 -17.99
N ASP A 16 22.05 10.59 -18.97
CA ASP A 16 21.68 10.79 -20.38
C ASP A 16 20.16 10.89 -20.57
N LEU A 17 19.39 10.18 -19.75
CA LEU A 17 17.93 10.25 -19.64
C LEU A 17 17.49 10.21 -18.18
N MET A 18 16.34 10.83 -17.88
CA MET A 18 15.76 10.76 -16.54
C MET A 18 15.41 9.30 -16.18
N PRO A 19 15.98 8.71 -15.11
CA PRO A 19 15.49 7.43 -14.60
C PRO A 19 14.06 7.64 -14.10
N TRP A 20 13.14 6.77 -14.51
CA TRP A 20 11.73 6.88 -14.16
C TRP A 20 11.27 5.64 -13.39
N PHE A 21 10.37 5.89 -12.45
CA PHE A 21 9.81 4.89 -11.56
C PHE A 21 8.30 4.91 -11.74
N ALA A 22 7.71 3.73 -11.86
CA ALA A 22 6.26 3.58 -11.95
C ALA A 22 5.72 3.10 -10.60
N ASP A 23 4.67 3.75 -10.11
CA ASP A 23 3.80 3.13 -9.10
C ASP A 23 2.73 2.32 -9.84
N LEU A 24 2.94 1.00 -9.93
CA LEU A 24 1.97 0.07 -10.51
C LEU A 24 1.13 -0.64 -9.44
N THR A 25 1.22 -0.22 -8.17
CA THR A 25 0.58 -0.93 -7.04
C THR A 25 -0.91 -1.10 -7.26
N TYR A 26 -1.60 -0.02 -7.62
CA TYR A 26 -3.05 -0.04 -7.87
C TYR A 26 -3.41 -0.88 -9.10
N TRP A 27 -2.70 -0.69 -10.20
CA TRP A 27 -2.94 -1.46 -11.42
C TRP A 27 -2.73 -2.96 -11.20
N TYR A 28 -1.62 -3.34 -10.58
CA TYR A 28 -1.28 -4.74 -10.33
C TYR A 28 -2.31 -5.41 -9.41
N ARG A 29 -2.73 -4.73 -8.33
CA ARG A 29 -3.78 -5.23 -7.44
C ARG A 29 -5.12 -5.37 -8.16
N ALA A 30 -5.51 -4.39 -8.98
CA ALA A 30 -6.74 -4.45 -9.77
C ALA A 30 -6.75 -5.62 -10.76
N MET A 31 -5.63 -5.85 -11.45
CA MET A 31 -5.47 -6.97 -12.38
C MET A 31 -5.53 -8.32 -11.66
N GLY A 32 -4.93 -8.42 -10.47
CA GLY A 32 -5.03 -9.62 -9.63
C GLY A 32 -6.46 -9.89 -9.17
N TYR A 33 -7.14 -8.87 -8.64
CA TYR A 33 -8.54 -8.96 -8.18
C TYR A 33 -9.48 -9.41 -9.31
N ARG A 34 -9.33 -8.82 -10.50
CA ARG A 34 -10.13 -9.14 -11.69
C ARG A 34 -9.71 -10.44 -12.38
N ARG A 35 -8.68 -11.14 -11.87
CA ARG A 35 -8.09 -12.35 -12.47
C ARG A 35 -7.62 -12.14 -13.92
N CYS A 36 -7.22 -10.92 -14.26
CA CYS A 36 -6.69 -10.55 -15.57
C CYS A 36 -5.16 -10.45 -15.58
N LEU A 37 -4.51 -10.57 -14.43
CA LEU A 37 -3.05 -10.50 -14.33
C LEU A 37 -2.40 -11.68 -15.09
N PRO A 38 -1.54 -11.42 -16.08
CA PRO A 38 -0.78 -12.48 -16.74
C PRO A 38 0.01 -13.31 -15.74
N ILE A 39 -0.07 -14.64 -15.85
CA ILE A 39 0.55 -15.57 -14.89
C ILE A 39 2.06 -15.35 -14.74
N LYS A 40 2.74 -14.93 -15.81
CA LYS A 40 4.19 -14.60 -15.80
C LYS A 40 4.55 -13.44 -14.87
N TYR A 41 3.58 -12.58 -14.54
CA TYR A 41 3.75 -11.46 -13.62
C TYR A 41 3.28 -11.77 -12.20
N SER A 42 2.78 -12.98 -11.93
CA SER A 42 2.32 -13.36 -10.60
C SER A 42 3.46 -13.52 -9.59
N GLY A 43 3.17 -13.25 -8.32
CA GLY A 43 4.13 -13.37 -7.22
C GLY A 43 5.18 -12.26 -7.17
N VAL A 44 6.19 -12.43 -6.32
CA VAL A 44 7.28 -11.44 -6.17
C VAL A 44 8.16 -11.40 -7.42
N ASN A 45 8.60 -12.56 -7.92
CA ASN A 45 9.46 -12.63 -9.11
C ASN A 45 8.76 -12.14 -10.38
N GLY A 46 7.45 -12.40 -10.51
CA GLY A 46 6.67 -11.91 -11.64
C GLY A 46 6.50 -10.39 -11.63
N ARG A 47 6.34 -9.77 -10.46
CA ARG A 47 6.36 -8.31 -10.32
C ARG A 47 7.71 -7.72 -10.71
N ILE A 48 8.82 -8.28 -10.22
CA ILE A 48 10.17 -7.84 -10.62
C ILE A 48 10.33 -7.93 -12.13
N ARG A 49 9.87 -9.03 -12.75
CA ARG A 49 9.87 -9.21 -14.20
C ARG A 49 9.05 -8.13 -14.91
N LEU A 50 7.86 -7.79 -14.42
CA LEU A 50 7.02 -6.73 -15.00
C LEU A 50 7.76 -5.40 -15.10
N TYR A 51 8.38 -4.94 -14.00
CA TYR A 51 9.15 -3.70 -13.98
C TYR A 51 10.37 -3.74 -14.92
N ARG A 52 11.08 -4.87 -14.97
CA ARG A 52 12.21 -5.07 -15.90
C ARG A 52 11.76 -5.02 -17.36
N GLU A 53 10.65 -5.67 -17.71
CA GLU A 53 10.10 -5.68 -19.07
C GLU A 53 9.56 -4.30 -19.48
N LEU A 54 9.07 -3.49 -18.53
CA LEU A 54 8.65 -2.10 -18.77
C LEU A 54 9.81 -1.10 -18.83
N GLY A 55 11.02 -1.50 -18.42
CA GLY A 55 12.20 -0.62 -18.43
C GLY A 55 12.10 0.52 -17.41
N CYS A 56 11.47 0.27 -16.26
CA CYS A 56 11.31 1.26 -15.19
C CYS A 56 11.75 0.75 -13.82
N GLY A 57 12.04 1.70 -12.94
CA GLY A 57 12.20 1.43 -11.52
C GLY A 57 10.87 1.10 -10.86
N ALA A 58 10.94 0.31 -9.80
CA ALA A 58 9.79 -0.04 -8.98
C ALA A 58 9.54 0.96 -7.86
N HIS A 59 8.28 1.17 -7.52
CA HIS A 59 7.88 1.90 -6.33
C HIS A 59 8.13 1.06 -5.05
N GLU A 60 8.05 1.66 -3.86
CA GLU A 60 8.55 1.02 -2.62
C GLU A 60 7.85 -0.30 -2.27
N GLU A 61 6.69 -0.60 -2.88
CA GLU A 61 5.94 -1.81 -2.60
C GLU A 61 6.72 -3.10 -2.87
N LEU A 62 7.73 -3.04 -3.75
CA LEU A 62 8.59 -4.18 -4.05
C LEU A 62 9.67 -4.41 -2.99
N CYS A 63 10.18 -3.35 -2.36
CA CYS A 63 11.25 -3.43 -1.37
C CYS A 63 10.72 -3.52 0.07
N THR A 64 9.44 -3.20 0.30
CA THR A 64 8.79 -3.19 1.63
C THR A 64 9.54 -2.31 2.64
N LEU A 65 8.95 -2.06 3.82
CA LEU A 65 9.68 -1.41 4.91
C LEU A 65 10.83 -2.31 5.38
N PRO A 66 12.10 -1.84 5.40
CA PRO A 66 13.24 -2.63 5.87
C PRO A 66 13.22 -2.86 7.39
N GLY A 67 12.25 -2.26 8.11
CA GLY A 67 12.08 -2.38 9.54
C GLY A 67 10.75 -3.02 9.92
N ARG A 68 10.74 -3.72 11.07
CA ARG A 68 9.51 -4.24 11.68
C ARG A 68 8.96 -3.21 12.66
N ILE A 69 7.74 -2.74 12.42
CA ILE A 69 7.01 -1.90 13.37
C ILE A 69 6.40 -2.80 14.45
N LYS A 70 6.64 -2.47 15.73
CA LYS A 70 5.99 -3.09 16.89
C LYS A 70 5.26 -2.01 17.68
N HIS A 71 4.03 -2.30 18.07
CA HIS A 71 3.23 -1.45 18.96
C HIS A 71 3.21 -2.10 20.35
N TYR A 72 3.37 -1.31 21.40
CA TYR A 72 3.33 -1.74 22.79
C TYR A 72 2.14 -1.10 23.49
N GLY A 73 1.42 -1.86 24.31
CA GLY A 73 0.25 -1.35 25.04
C GLY A 73 -0.97 -1.05 24.17
N VAL A 74 -0.94 -1.39 22.87
CA VAL A 74 -2.07 -1.21 21.97
C VAL A 74 -2.59 -2.58 21.54
N LYS A 75 -3.87 -2.82 21.77
CA LYS A 75 -4.57 -3.99 21.24
C LYS A 75 -5.35 -3.56 20.01
N ARG A 76 -5.12 -4.25 18.90
CA ARG A 76 -5.81 -4.02 17.64
C ARG A 76 -6.80 -5.14 17.38
N LEU A 77 -8.06 -4.79 17.19
CA LEU A 77 -9.10 -5.71 16.71
C LEU A 77 -9.44 -5.32 15.27
N SER A 78 -9.75 -6.31 14.45
CA SER A 78 -10.08 -6.08 13.05
C SER A 78 -11.24 -6.99 12.68
N SER A 79 -12.27 -6.41 12.10
CA SER A 79 -13.43 -7.12 11.57
C SER A 79 -13.71 -6.67 10.14
N SER A 80 -14.45 -7.49 9.40
CA SER A 80 -14.86 -7.17 8.05
C SER A 80 -16.26 -7.68 7.77
N GLU A 81 -17.05 -6.88 7.07
CA GLU A 81 -18.38 -7.23 6.59
C GLU A 81 -18.39 -7.15 5.06
N GLU A 82 -18.77 -8.26 4.42
CA GLU A 82 -18.89 -8.35 2.96
C GLU A 82 -20.35 -8.23 2.53
N PHE A 83 -20.60 -7.37 1.55
CA PHE A 83 -21.91 -7.12 0.98
C PHE A 83 -22.10 -7.91 -0.32
N ARG A 84 -23.35 -8.11 -0.73
CA ARG A 84 -23.70 -8.91 -1.92
C ARG A 84 -23.10 -8.38 -3.23
N ASP A 85 -22.81 -7.08 -3.30
CA ASP A 85 -22.20 -6.43 -4.46
C ASP A 85 -20.66 -6.56 -4.47
N GLY A 86 -20.08 -7.27 -3.50
CA GLY A 86 -18.63 -7.42 -3.29
C GLY A 86 -17.97 -6.24 -2.57
N THR A 87 -18.74 -5.21 -2.19
CA THR A 87 -18.26 -4.16 -1.29
C THR A 87 -17.86 -4.79 0.04
N ILE A 88 -16.76 -4.31 0.63
CA ILE A 88 -16.33 -4.77 1.96
C ILE A 88 -16.15 -3.55 2.87
N LEU A 89 -16.75 -3.59 4.06
CA LEU A 89 -16.42 -2.68 5.15
C LEU A 89 -15.40 -3.35 6.06
N TYR A 90 -14.31 -2.65 6.33
CA TYR A 90 -13.29 -3.03 7.29
C TYR A 90 -13.38 -2.10 8.49
N GLU A 91 -13.53 -2.67 9.67
CA GLU A 91 -13.46 -1.95 10.93
C GLU A 91 -12.18 -2.35 11.66
N GLU A 92 -11.44 -1.36 12.13
CA GLU A 92 -10.25 -1.55 12.97
C GLU A 92 -10.42 -0.74 14.25
N ASP A 93 -10.44 -1.47 15.38
CA ASP A 93 -10.43 -0.87 16.72
C ASP A 93 -9.01 -0.88 17.27
N TYR A 94 -8.65 0.24 17.89
CA TYR A 94 -7.40 0.45 18.58
C TYR A 94 -7.72 0.74 20.04
N GLU A 95 -7.52 -0.25 20.91
CA GLU A 95 -7.58 -0.04 22.36
C GLU A 95 -6.18 0.36 22.85
N THR A 96 -6.07 1.55 23.45
CA THR A 96 -4.85 2.07 24.08
C THR A 96 -5.07 2.23 25.59
N PRO A 97 -4.03 2.44 26.40
CA PRO A 97 -4.20 2.70 27.83
C PRO A 97 -4.97 4.01 28.12
N LEU A 98 -5.07 4.91 27.15
CA LEU A 98 -5.61 6.26 27.30
C LEU A 98 -6.98 6.45 26.65
N GLY A 99 -7.48 5.42 25.96
CA GLY A 99 -8.75 5.45 25.26
C GLY A 99 -8.76 4.54 24.04
N SER A 100 -9.87 4.57 23.31
CA SER A 100 -10.06 3.72 22.13
C SER A 100 -10.35 4.56 20.89
N LEU A 101 -9.84 4.11 19.74
CA LEU A 101 -10.08 4.71 18.43
C LEU A 101 -10.66 3.67 17.48
N VAL A 102 -11.52 4.11 16.56
CA VAL A 102 -12.16 3.24 15.58
C VAL A 102 -12.00 3.81 14.20
N SER A 103 -11.48 2.99 13.29
CA SER A 103 -11.32 3.29 11.87
C SER A 103 -12.28 2.43 11.05
N ILE A 104 -12.98 3.05 10.10
CA ILE A 104 -13.82 2.35 9.12
C ILE A 104 -13.29 2.65 7.73
N ARG A 105 -13.01 1.60 6.96
CA ARG A 105 -12.61 1.69 5.56
C ARG A 105 -13.55 0.88 4.68
N LYS A 106 -13.81 1.36 3.48
CA LYS A 106 -14.69 0.72 2.50
C LYS A 106 -13.92 0.36 1.23
N PHE A 107 -13.93 -0.91 0.87
CA PHE A 107 -13.48 -1.39 -0.43
C PHE A 107 -14.62 -1.40 -1.44
N LEU A 108 -14.33 -0.92 -2.65
CA LEU A 108 -15.25 -0.93 -3.78
C LEU A 108 -14.69 -1.83 -4.90
N PRO A 109 -15.43 -2.87 -5.34
CA PRO A 109 -15.01 -3.75 -6.44
C PRO A 109 -14.81 -3.04 -7.78
N SER A 110 -15.61 -2.01 -8.06
CA SER A 110 -15.60 -1.29 -9.33
C SER A 110 -14.25 -0.60 -9.59
N SER A 111 -13.71 0.07 -8.57
CA SER A 111 -12.42 0.76 -8.62
C SER A 111 -11.26 -0.08 -8.08
N VAL A 112 -11.55 -1.20 -7.39
CA VAL A 112 -10.56 -2.01 -6.65
C VAL A 112 -9.73 -1.13 -5.70
N SER A 113 -10.40 -0.23 -5.00
CA SER A 113 -9.78 0.72 -4.08
C SER A 113 -10.45 0.69 -2.72
N THR A 114 -9.70 1.04 -1.68
CA THR A 114 -10.19 1.13 -0.31
C THR A 114 -10.03 2.57 0.18
N ALA A 115 -11.10 3.18 0.69
CA ALA A 115 -11.07 4.54 1.22
C ALA A 115 -11.58 4.58 2.67
N TYR A 116 -11.13 5.57 3.45
CA TYR A 116 -11.67 5.81 4.78
C TYR A 116 -13.11 6.33 4.68
N VAL A 117 -14.01 5.68 5.41
CA VAL A 117 -15.35 6.20 5.73
C VAL A 117 -15.29 6.96 7.05
N LYS A 118 -14.46 6.48 7.98
CA LYS A 118 -14.15 7.13 9.26
C LYS A 118 -12.66 6.97 9.56
N TYR A 119 -11.96 8.08 9.74
CA TYR A 119 -10.59 8.07 10.24
C TYR A 119 -10.56 7.74 11.74
N PRO A 120 -9.53 7.04 12.24
CA PRO A 120 -9.41 6.73 13.66
C PRO A 120 -9.33 7.99 14.53
N VAL A 121 -8.71 9.06 14.01
CA VAL A 121 -8.67 10.40 14.62
C VAL A 121 -9.53 11.31 13.75
N SER A 122 -10.64 11.81 14.29
CA SER A 122 -11.53 12.75 13.62
C SER A 122 -11.49 14.15 14.25
N THR A 123 -11.01 14.25 15.48
CA THR A 123 -10.91 15.48 16.25
C THR A 123 -9.59 15.57 17.00
N ALA A 124 -9.24 16.77 17.48
CA ALA A 124 -8.06 16.96 18.34
C ALA A 124 -8.17 16.21 19.69
N GLN A 125 -9.38 15.92 20.16
CA GLN A 125 -9.60 15.17 21.39
C GLN A 125 -9.18 13.70 21.23
N ASP A 126 -9.38 13.12 20.06
CA ASP A 126 -9.01 11.73 19.75
C ASP A 126 -7.49 11.50 19.85
N LEU A 127 -6.69 12.55 19.61
CA LEU A 127 -5.23 12.49 19.77
C LEU A 127 -4.79 12.17 21.21
N LYS A 128 -5.64 12.41 22.21
CA LYS A 128 -5.33 12.07 23.61
C LYS A 128 -5.26 10.57 23.84
N ALA A 129 -5.91 9.75 23.00
CA ALA A 129 -5.76 8.30 23.05
C ALA A 129 -4.38 7.84 22.52
N LEU A 130 -3.59 8.71 21.90
CA LEU A 130 -2.30 8.37 21.28
C LEU A 130 -1.07 8.86 22.06
N ARG A 131 -1.24 9.65 23.13
CA ARG A 131 -0.17 10.44 23.77
C ARG A 131 0.17 10.05 25.20
#